data_AF-A0A0U3N6L7-F1
#
_entry.id   AF-A0A0U3N6L7-F1
#
_cell.length_a   1.000
_cell.length_b   1.000
_cell.length_c   1.000
_cell.angle_alpha   90.00
_cell.angle_beta   90.00
_cell.angle_gamma   90.00
#
_symmetry.space_group_name_H-M   'P 1'
#
loop_
_entity.id
_entity.type
_entity.pdbx_description
1 polymer ?
#
loop_
_entity_poly.entity_id
_entity_poly.type
_entity_poly.pdbx_seq_one_letter_code
_entity_poly.pdbx_strand_id
1 'polypeptide(L)' 'MFSGKIIFNQQSSILNCIVRNLSESGACLEIDSQVGVPDQFELLVEGAGIRAEYRVIWRRVKRIGISRVNASSGRQNDDM' A
#
# COMPACT_ATOMS: atom_id res chain seq x y z
N MET A 1 5.13 13.42 -5.50
CA MET A 1 4.00 12.58 -5.03
C MET A 1 4.04 11.31 -5.85
N PHE A 2 4.02 10.13 -5.22
CA PHE A 2 3.98 8.88 -5.96
C PHE A 2 2.53 8.49 -6.25
N SER A 3 2.29 7.95 -7.44
CA SER A 3 1.05 7.26 -7.76
C SER A 3 1.09 5.88 -7.11
N GLY A 4 -0.03 5.47 -6.53
CA GLY A 4 -0.18 4.16 -5.91
C GLY A 4 -1.45 3.46 -6.38
N LYS A 5 -1.46 2.14 -6.28
CA LYS A 5 -2.63 1.30 -6.55
C LYS A 5 -2.88 0.39 -5.37
N ILE A 6 -4.07 0.50 -4.80
CA ILE A 6 -4.62 -0.40 -3.79
C ILE A 6 -5.27 -1.56 -4.54
N ILE A 7 -4.78 -2.76 -4.32
CA ILE A 7 -5.20 -3.99 -5.01
C ILE A 7 -5.79 -4.94 -3.98
N PHE A 8 -7.03 -5.38 -4.20
CA PHE A 8 -7.75 -6.28 -3.31
C PHE A 8 -8.76 -7.12 -4.09
N ASN A 9 -9.52 -7.98 -3.40
CA ASN A 9 -10.46 -8.94 -4.00
C ASN A 9 -9.78 -9.82 -5.07
N GLN A 10 -8.73 -10.55 -4.68
CA GLN A 10 -8.01 -11.47 -5.57
C GLN A 10 -7.53 -10.78 -6.87
N GLN A 11 -6.97 -9.58 -6.76
CA GLN A 11 -6.47 -8.76 -7.87
C GLN A 11 -7.56 -8.22 -8.84
N SER A 12 -8.85 -8.43 -8.54
CA SER A 12 -9.96 -7.97 -9.37
C SER A 12 -10.38 -6.52 -9.08
N SER A 13 -10.03 -5.97 -7.91
CA SER A 13 -10.33 -4.59 -7.53
C SER A 13 -9.06 -3.76 -7.43
N ILE A 14 -8.99 -2.68 -8.21
CA ILE A 14 -7.86 -1.75 -8.25
C ILE A 14 -8.37 -0.33 -8.01
N LEU A 15 -7.82 0.34 -7.01
CA LEU A 15 -8.14 1.72 -6.66
C LEU A 15 -6.89 2.58 -6.70
N ASN A 16 -6.93 3.69 -7.45
CA ASN A 16 -5.81 4.63 -7.53
C ASN A 16 -5.73 5.46 -6.26
N CYS A 17 -4.51 5.67 -5.76
CA CYS A 17 -4.23 6.48 -4.59
C CYS A 17 -3.00 7.35 -4.82
N ILE A 18 -2.86 8.38 -4.00
CA ILE A 18 -1.63 9.15 -3.95
C ILE A 18 -0.88 8.84 -2.65
N VAL A 19 0.38 8.48 -2.77
CA VAL A 19 1.25 8.25 -1.62
C VAL A 19 1.84 9.61 -1.18
N ARG A 20 1.45 10.06 0.01
CA ARG A 20 1.87 11.34 0.59
C ARG A 20 3.17 11.20 1.38
N ASN A 21 3.25 10.19 2.24
CA ASN A 21 4.41 9.90 3.06
C ASN A 21 4.68 8.40 2.93
N LEU A 22 5.91 8.02 2.59
CA LEU A 22 6.35 6.65 2.45
C LEU A 22 7.54 6.42 3.37
N SER A 23 7.51 5.36 4.17
CA SER A 23 8.63 4.87 4.97
C SER A 23 8.85 3.38 4.68
N GLU A 24 9.91 2.80 5.24
CA GLU A 24 10.19 1.37 5.10
C GLU A 24 9.08 0.48 5.66
N SER A 25 8.38 0.95 6.70
CA SER A 25 7.39 0.18 7.45
C SER A 25 5.94 0.62 7.20
N GLY A 26 5.68 1.75 6.55
CA GLY A 26 4.34 2.27 6.42
C GLY A 26 4.20 3.41 5.42
N ALA A 27 2.96 3.87 5.24
CA ALA A 27 2.67 5.00 4.38
C ALA A 27 1.41 5.76 4.80
N CYS A 28 1.30 7.00 4.34
CA CYS A 28 0.05 7.76 4.32
C CYS A 28 -0.45 7.83 2.88
N LEU A 29 -1.61 7.26 2.63
CA LEU A 29 -2.30 7.30 1.35
C LEU A 29 -3.37 8.41 1.38
N GLU A 30 -3.55 9.07 0.25
CA GLU A 30 -4.66 9.97 -0.02
C GLU A 30 -5.53 9.35 -1.12
N ILE A 31 -6.83 9.18 -0.82
CA ILE A 31 -7.82 8.59 -1.75
C ILE A 31 -9.12 9.37 -1.68
N ASP A 32 -9.78 9.52 -2.82
CA ASP A 32 -11.03 10.27 -2.91
C ASP A 32 -12.22 9.57 -2.26
N SER A 33 -12.25 8.23 -2.31
CA SER A 33 -13.26 7.42 -1.64
C SER A 33 -12.61 6.22 -0.95
N GLN A 34 -12.95 6.01 0.32
CA GLN A 34 -12.49 4.85 1.11
C GLN A 34 -13.51 3.71 1.13
N VAL A 35 -14.65 3.89 0.48
CA VAL A 35 -15.73 2.91 0.48
C VAL A 35 -15.25 1.64 -0.20
N GLY A 36 -15.39 0.50 0.49
CA GLY A 36 -14.97 -0.80 -0.03
C GLY A 36 -13.48 -1.10 0.08
N VAL A 37 -12.65 -0.17 0.60
CA VAL A 37 -11.23 -0.45 0.85
C VAL A 37 -11.10 -1.32 2.11
N PRO A 38 -10.63 -2.58 2.01
CA PRO A 38 -10.51 -3.47 3.15
C PRO A 38 -9.44 -2.99 4.15
N ASP A 39 -9.40 -3.59 5.33
CA ASP A 39 -8.37 -3.27 6.35
C ASP A 39 -7.00 -3.87 6.03
N GLN A 40 -6.91 -4.80 5.08
CA GLN A 40 -5.67 -5.33 4.53
C GLN A 40 -5.76 -5.42 3.01
N PHE A 41 -4.71 -5.00 2.32
CA PHE A 41 -4.65 -4.98 0.86
C PHE A 41 -3.20 -5.00 0.37
N GLU A 42 -3.01 -5.32 -0.90
CA GLU A 42 -1.75 -5.12 -1.58
C GLU A 42 -1.63 -3.67 -2.05
N LEU A 43 -0.49 -3.03 -1.79
CA LEU A 43 -0.16 -1.70 -2.30
C LEU A 43 0.97 -1.82 -3.31
N LEU A 44 0.73 -1.29 -4.51
CA LEU A 44 1.75 -1.00 -5.50
C LEU A 44 2.06 0.50 -5.46
N VAL A 45 3.34 0.88 -5.36
CA VAL A 45 3.80 2.27 -5.49
C VAL A 45 4.61 2.41 -6.76
N GLU A 46 4.06 3.13 -7.73
CA GLU A 46 4.68 3.32 -9.05
C GLU A 46 5.92 4.21 -8.90
N GLY A 47 7.03 3.79 -9.52
CA GLY A 47 8.31 4.50 -9.45
C GLY A 47 9.15 4.23 -8.19
N ALA A 48 8.59 3.59 -7.15
CA ALA A 48 9.34 3.20 -5.95
C ALA A 48 9.70 1.69 -5.91
N GLY A 49 9.20 0.89 -6.86
CA GLY A 49 9.45 -0.56 -6.89
C GLY A 49 8.80 -1.33 -5.74
N ILE A 50 7.84 -0.73 -5.03
CA ILE A 50 7.18 -1.34 -3.89
C ILE A 50 5.90 -2.03 -4.36
N ARG A 51 5.81 -3.33 -4.08
CA ARG A 51 4.59 -4.11 -4.15
C ARG A 51 4.54 -5.04 -2.94
N ALA A 52 3.70 -4.73 -1.97
CA ALA A 52 3.66 -5.48 -0.71
C ALA A 52 2.28 -5.41 -0.05
N GLU A 53 2.05 -6.29 0.91
CA GLU A 53 0.84 -6.32 1.71
C GLU A 53 0.92 -5.33 2.88
N TYR A 54 -0.14 -4.53 3.01
CA TYR A 54 -0.29 -3.51 4.05
C TYR A 54 -1.62 -3.66 4.76
N ARG A 55 -1.63 -3.23 6.03
CA ARG A 55 -2.83 -3.12 6.85
C ARG A 55 -3.11 -1.66 7.20
N VAL A 56 -4.39 -1.31 7.28
CA VAL A 56 -4.85 -0.02 7.75
C VAL A 56 -4.63 0.08 9.26
N ILE A 57 -4.05 1.20 9.70
CA ILE A 57 -3.84 1.55 11.11
C ILE A 57 -4.83 2.64 11.53
N TRP A 58 -5.13 3.58 10.64
CA TRP A 58 -6.11 4.63 10.91
C TRP A 58 -6.74 5.14 9.61
N ARG A 59 -7.96 5.67 9.73
CA ARG A 59 -8.72 6.30 8.65
C ARG A 59 -9.12 7.73 9.06
N ARG A 60 -9.08 8.66 8.10
CA ARG A 60 -9.53 10.06 8.17
C ARG A 60 -10.17 10.39 6.82
N VAL A 61 -11.06 11.37 6.72
CA VAL A 61 -11.91 11.66 5.53
C VAL A 61 -11.29 11.26 4.16
N LYS A 62 -10.11 11.78 3.80
CA LYS A 62 -9.43 11.46 2.53
C LYS A 62 -8.08 10.74 2.69
N ARG A 63 -7.75 10.30 3.91
CA ARG A 63 -6.43 9.73 4.21
C ARG A 63 -6.50 8.43 4.98
N ILE A 64 -5.58 7.54 4.64
CA ILE A 64 -5.41 6.26 5.30
C ILE A 64 -3.95 6.12 5.69
N GLY A 65 -3.71 5.79 6.97
CA GLY A 65 -2.39 5.35 7.42
C GLY A 65 -2.31 3.84 7.36
N ILE A 66 -1.21 3.34 6.81
CA ILE A 66 -0.96 1.91 6.65
C ILE A 66 0.37 1.49 7.25
N SER A 67 0.45 0.23 7.66
CA SER A 67 1.68 -0.44 8.08
C SER A 67 1.86 -1.72 7.28
N ARG A 68 3.11 -2.07 6.96
CA ARG A 68 3.46 -3.30 6.27
C ARG A 68 3.09 -4.51 7.12
N VAL A 69 2.45 -5.52 6.52
CA VAL A 69 2.02 -6.74 7.23
C VAL A 69 3.21 -7.68 7.49
N ASN A 70 4.14 -7.74 6.54
CA ASN A 70 5.35 -8.56 6.64
C ASN A 70 6.59 -7.71 6.39
N ALA A 71 7.25 -7.29 7.48
CA ALA A 71 8.63 -6.80 7.42
C ALA A 71 9.61 -7.99 7.39
N SER A 72 9.50 -8.86 6.37
CA SER A 72 10.52 -9.88 6.14
C SER A 72 11.73 -9.21 5.49
N SER A 73 12.67 -8.79 6.33
CA SER A 73 14.06 -8.52 5.99
C SER A 73 14.61 -9.63 5.07
N GLY A 74 15.12 -9.23 3.90
CA GLY A 74 16.08 -9.98 3.07
C GLY A 74 15.73 -11.43 2.72
N ARG A 75 15.19 -11.64 1.52
CA ARG A 75 15.60 -12.79 0.70
C ARG A 75 16.14 -12.26 -0.62
N GLN A 76 17.37 -11.76 -0.56
CA GLN A 76 18.22 -11.67 -1.72
C GLN A 76 18.96 -13.01 -1.80
N ASN A 77 18.31 -14.00 -2.40
CA ASN A 77 19.01 -15.12 -3.03
C ASN A 77 18.99 -14.80 -4.52
N ASP A 78 19.97 -13.99 -4.94
CA ASP A 78 20.38 -13.94 -6.33
C ASP A 78 21.29 -15.15 -6.53
N ASP A 79 20.69 -16.26 -6.93
CA ASP A 79 21.40 -17.45 -7.41
C ASP A 79 22.12 -17.14 -8.74
N MET A 80 23.44 -16.93 -8.69
CA MET A 80 24.43 -17.32 -9.72
C MET A 80 25.82 -17.45 -9.09
#